data_AF-A0A2E6CGQ5-F1
#
_entry.id   AF-A0A2E6CGQ5-F1
#
_cell.length_a   1.000
_cell.length_b   1.000
_cell.length_c   1.000
_cell.angle_alpha   90.00
_cell.angle_beta   90.00
_cell.angle_gamma   90.00
#
_symmetry.space_group_name_H-M   'P 1'
#
loop_
_entity.id
_entity.type
_entity.pdbx_description
1 polymer ?
#
loop_
_entity_poly.entity_id
_entity_poly.type
_entity_poly.pdbx_seq_one_letter_code
_entity_poly.pdbx_strand_id
1 'polypeptide(L)'
;MQTSAQTQPQYAETLSVLGDQCAQCIHVAKQVRSQLQLGTSAADLTPLLSQSAAQVTRLQQGIHALAQHPPQEARDEINHLAELMGALLSIEEGNHQFLSSKGLPINRPRPYQYGAARTPRS
;
A
#
# COMPACT_ATOMS: atom_id res chain seq x y z
N MET A 1 41.04 -1.22 -1.52
CA MET A 1 40.28 -1.90 -2.57
C MET A 1 39.26 -2.81 -1.91
N GLN A 2 38.03 -2.82 -2.46
CA GLN A 2 36.92 -3.76 -2.23
C GLN A 2 36.07 -3.60 -0.95
N THR A 3 34.97 -2.86 -1.08
CA THR A 3 33.72 -3.04 -0.30
C THR A 3 32.53 -2.61 -1.17
N SER A 4 32.20 -3.39 -2.20
CA SER A 4 31.05 -3.08 -3.06
C SER A 4 30.58 -4.33 -3.81
N ALA A 5 30.07 -5.31 -3.08
CA ALA A 5 29.42 -6.49 -3.65
C ALA A 5 28.24 -7.05 -2.82
N GLN A 6 27.88 -6.43 -1.68
CA GLN A 6 26.86 -6.98 -0.76
C GLN A 6 25.53 -6.23 -0.71
N THR A 7 25.36 -5.12 -1.44
CA THR A 7 24.14 -4.29 -1.37
C THR A 7 23.04 -4.73 -2.34
N GLN A 8 23.35 -5.62 -3.28
CA GLN A 8 22.44 -6.09 -4.32
C GLN A 8 21.34 -7.06 -3.82
N PRO A 9 21.61 -8.04 -2.92
CA PRO A 9 20.55 -8.95 -2.46
C PRO A 9 19.48 -8.26 -1.58
N GLN A 10 19.86 -7.27 -0.77
CA GLN A 10 18.93 -6.62 0.16
C GLN A 10 17.86 -5.76 -0.53
N TYR A 11 18.20 -5.10 -1.64
CA TYR A 11 17.23 -4.26 -2.37
C TYR A 11 16.17 -5.12 -3.07
N ALA A 12 16.59 -6.16 -3.78
CA ALA A 12 15.69 -7.12 -4.43
C ALA A 12 14.82 -7.88 -3.41
N GLU A 13 15.39 -8.27 -2.27
CA GLU A 13 14.64 -8.88 -1.16
C GLU A 13 13.58 -7.92 -0.60
N THR A 14 13.95 -6.65 -0.39
CA THR A 14 13.00 -5.62 0.08
C THR A 14 11.86 -5.41 -0.92
N LEU A 15 12.15 -5.38 -2.22
CA LEU A 15 11.13 -5.29 -3.27
C LEU A 15 10.21 -6.51 -3.29
N SER A 16 10.76 -7.72 -3.16
CA SER A 16 10.00 -8.97 -3.09
C SER A 16 9.05 -8.97 -1.90
N VAL A 17 9.55 -8.64 -0.71
CA VAL A 17 8.74 -8.52 0.52
C VAL A 17 7.63 -7.49 0.36
N LEU A 18 7.91 -6.37 -0.32
CA LEU A 18 6.92 -5.33 -0.57
C LEU A 18 5.85 -5.78 -1.55
N GLY A 19 6.22 -6.55 -2.57
CA GLY A 19 5.28 -7.20 -3.49
C GLY A 19 4.31 -8.13 -2.76
N ASP A 20 4.83 -8.99 -1.87
CA ASP A 20 4.00 -9.89 -1.05
C ASP A 20 3.06 -9.12 -0.12
N GLN A 21 3.55 -8.05 0.50
CA GLN A 21 2.73 -7.18 1.34
C GLN A 21 1.60 -6.51 0.54
N CYS A 22 1.90 -6.02 -0.67
CA CYS A 22 0.89 -5.49 -1.58
C CYS A 22 -0.16 -6.54 -1.96
N ALA A 23 0.28 -7.75 -2.33
CA ALA A 23 -0.63 -8.84 -2.67
C ALA A 23 -1.56 -9.20 -1.51
N GLN A 24 -1.04 -9.22 -0.28
CA GLN A 24 -1.83 -9.46 0.92
C GLN A 24 -2.82 -8.31 1.20
N CYS A 25 -2.41 -7.05 1.01
CA CYS A 25 -3.33 -5.90 1.10
C CYS A 25 -4.48 -6.05 0.10
N ILE A 26 -4.18 -6.38 -1.15
CA ILE A 26 -5.17 -6.60 -2.21
C ILE A 26 -6.15 -7.70 -1.81
N HIS A 27 -5.65 -8.81 -1.25
CA HIS A 27 -6.50 -9.91 -0.81
C HIS A 27 -7.51 -9.45 0.26
N VAL A 28 -7.04 -8.77 1.31
CA VAL A 28 -7.90 -8.26 2.39
C VAL A 28 -8.87 -7.21 1.87
N ALA A 29 -8.43 -6.29 1.01
CA ALA A 29 -9.28 -5.27 0.41
C ALA A 29 -10.42 -5.87 -0.43
N LYS A 30 -10.16 -6.96 -1.17
CA LYS A 30 -11.19 -7.73 -1.89
C LYS A 30 -12.15 -8.44 -0.94
N GLN A 31 -11.68 -8.97 0.18
CA GLN A 31 -12.54 -9.59 1.19
C GLN A 31 -13.47 -8.55 1.83
N VAL A 32 -12.96 -7.38 2.18
CA VAL A 32 -13.76 -6.24 2.67
C VAL A 32 -14.84 -5.90 1.65
N ARG A 33 -14.48 -5.76 0.36
CA ARG A 33 -15.45 -5.49 -0.71
C ARG A 33 -16.56 -6.53 -0.79
N SER A 34 -16.18 -7.81 -0.75
CA SER A 34 -17.13 -8.92 -0.81
C SER A 34 -18.11 -8.88 0.36
N GLN A 35 -17.61 -8.69 1.59
CA GLN A 35 -18.45 -8.59 2.79
C GLN A 35 -19.36 -7.36 2.74
N LEU A 36 -18.87 -6.22 2.23
CA LEU A 36 -19.68 -5.03 2.02
C LEU A 36 -20.82 -5.28 1.02
N GLN A 37 -20.56 -5.99 -0.07
CA GLN A 37 -21.59 -6.35 -1.06
C GLN A 37 -22.64 -7.31 -0.51
N LEU A 38 -22.25 -8.20 0.42
CA LEU A 38 -23.17 -9.09 1.14
C LEU A 38 -24.02 -8.36 2.19
N GLY A 39 -23.74 -7.09 2.46
CA GLY A 39 -24.46 -6.31 3.47
C GLY A 39 -24.06 -6.66 4.91
N THR A 40 -22.86 -7.23 5.09
CA THR A 40 -22.31 -7.58 6.41
C THR A 40 -22.29 -6.37 7.33
N SER A 41 -22.63 -6.57 8.60
CA SER A 41 -22.73 -5.49 9.57
C SER A 41 -21.35 -4.83 9.82
N ALA A 42 -21.35 -3.57 10.26
CA ALA A 42 -20.11 -2.87 10.59
C ALA A 42 -19.33 -3.58 11.73
N ALA A 43 -20.03 -4.23 12.67
CA ALA A 43 -19.41 -4.98 13.75
C ALA A 43 -18.63 -6.20 13.20
N ASP A 44 -19.22 -6.90 12.23
CA ASP A 44 -18.61 -8.09 11.62
C ASP A 44 -17.50 -7.74 10.61
N LEU A 45 -17.53 -6.53 10.05
CA LEU A 45 -16.47 -5.97 9.20
C LEU A 45 -15.25 -5.49 9.99
N THR A 46 -15.41 -5.14 11.27
CA THR A 46 -14.36 -4.61 12.13
C THR A 46 -13.06 -5.44 12.15
N PRO A 47 -13.08 -6.78 12.27
CA PRO A 47 -11.85 -7.59 12.22
C PRO A 47 -11.13 -7.49 10.87
N LEU A 48 -11.87 -7.48 9.76
CA LEU A 48 -11.31 -7.34 8.40
C LEU A 48 -10.72 -5.95 8.17
N LEU A 49 -11.40 -4.90 8.66
CA LEU A 49 -10.88 -3.52 8.59
C LEU A 49 -9.62 -3.34 9.43
N SER A 50 -9.56 -3.98 10.60
CA SER A 50 -8.37 -4.00 11.46
C SER A 50 -7.20 -4.72 10.79
N GLN A 51 -7.49 -5.84 10.11
CA GLN A 51 -6.49 -6.55 9.32
C GLN A 51 -5.99 -5.69 8.14
N SER A 52 -6.89 -5.00 7.45
CA SER A 52 -6.51 -4.07 6.36
C SER A 52 -5.59 -2.97 6.89
N ALA A 53 -5.93 -2.32 8.00
CA ALA A 53 -5.10 -1.28 8.61
C ALA A 53 -3.70 -1.78 9.00
N ALA A 54 -3.60 -3.01 9.54
CA ALA A 54 -2.32 -3.63 9.87
C ALA A 54 -1.46 -3.89 8.63
N GLN A 55 -2.07 -4.36 7.53
CA GLN A 55 -1.36 -4.60 6.28
C GLN A 55 -0.89 -3.30 5.63
N VAL A 56 -1.72 -2.25 5.62
CA VAL A 56 -1.32 -0.91 5.16
C VAL A 56 -0.16 -0.36 5.99
N THR A 57 -0.16 -0.56 7.30
CA THR A 57 0.95 -0.14 8.16
C THR A 57 2.25 -0.86 7.80
N ARG A 58 2.20 -2.17 7.55
CA ARG A 58 3.37 -2.95 7.09
C ARG A 58 3.86 -2.49 5.73
N LEU A 59 2.94 -2.22 4.79
CA LEU A 59 3.27 -1.70 3.48
C LEU A 59 3.98 -0.34 3.57
N GLN A 60 3.51 0.56 4.44
CA GLN A 60 4.17 1.84 4.69
C GLN A 60 5.59 1.67 5.24
N GLN A 61 5.79 0.73 6.17
CA GLN A 61 7.11 0.40 6.70
C GLN A 61 8.04 -0.14 5.61
N GLY A 62 7.54 -1.03 4.75
CA GLY A 62 8.29 -1.59 3.63
C GLY A 62 8.66 -0.54 2.56
N ILE A 63 7.75 0.39 2.23
CA ILE A 63 8.06 1.54 1.34
C ILE A 63 9.13 2.42 1.97
N HIS A 64 9.05 2.68 3.28
CA HIS A 64 10.05 3.48 3.97
C HIS A 64 11.41 2.80 3.99
N ALA A 65 11.47 1.48 4.22
CA ALA A 65 12.69 0.71 4.12
C ALA A 65 13.28 0.77 2.71
N LEU A 66 12.46 0.58 1.67
CA LEU A 66 12.90 0.69 0.27
C LEU A 66 13.51 2.07 -0.04
N ALA A 67 12.92 3.15 0.49
CA ALA A 67 13.39 4.52 0.29
C ALA A 67 14.75 4.82 0.97
N GLN A 68 15.18 4.01 1.94
CA GLN A 68 16.49 4.14 2.57
C GLN A 68 17.61 3.51 1.74
N HIS A 69 17.27 2.71 0.73
CA HIS A 69 18.24 2.10 -0.17
C HIS A 69 18.48 2.97 -1.41
N PRO A 70 19.72 3.07 -1.90
CA PRO A 70 19.99 3.73 -3.17
C PRO A 70 19.23 2.99 -4.29
N PRO A 71 18.61 3.71 -5.24
CA PRO A 71 17.94 3.08 -6.37
C PRO A 71 18.91 2.16 -7.12
N GLN A 72 18.55 0.90 -7.29
CA GLN A 72 19.32 -0.07 -8.07
C GLN A 72 18.54 -0.46 -9.32
N GLU A 73 19.23 -1.10 -10.27
CA GLU A 73 18.63 -1.65 -11.48
C GLU A 73 17.75 -2.87 -11.10
N ALA A 74 16.49 -2.61 -10.77
CA ALA A 74 15.43 -3.61 -10.52
C ALA A 74 14.13 -3.14 -11.20
N ARG A 75 14.22 -2.84 -12.50
CA ARG A 75 13.16 -2.13 -13.22
C ARG A 75 11.87 -2.95 -13.31
N ASP A 76 11.99 -4.27 -13.48
CA ASP A 76 10.84 -5.16 -13.61
C ASP A 76 10.13 -5.35 -12.26
N GLU A 77 10.87 -5.48 -11.17
CA GLU A 77 10.34 -5.57 -9.81
C GLU A 77 9.67 -4.27 -9.38
N ILE A 78 10.26 -3.11 -9.71
CA ILE A 78 9.67 -1.80 -9.45
C ILE A 78 8.38 -1.61 -10.25
N ASN A 79 8.36 -2.01 -11.53
CA ASN A 79 7.16 -1.95 -12.36
C ASN A 79 6.06 -2.85 -11.80
N HIS A 80 6.40 -4.09 -11.45
CA HIS A 80 5.46 -5.05 -10.85
C HIS A 80 4.87 -4.51 -9.54
N LEU A 81 5.71 -3.95 -8.67
CA LEU A 81 5.28 -3.31 -7.44
C LEU A 81 4.34 -2.13 -7.71
N ALA A 82 4.66 -1.29 -8.69
CA ALA A 82 3.82 -0.15 -9.07
C ALA A 82 2.44 -0.61 -9.57
N GLU A 83 2.36 -1.68 -10.36
CA GLU A 83 1.10 -2.30 -10.79
C GLU A 83 0.29 -2.80 -9.60
N LEU A 84 0.92 -3.50 -8.65
CA LEU A 84 0.26 -3.98 -7.43
C LEU A 84 -0.27 -2.82 -6.57
N MET A 85 0.53 -1.77 -6.39
CA MET A 85 0.10 -0.57 -5.64
C MET A 85 -1.05 0.15 -6.34
N GLY A 86 -1.01 0.26 -7.67
CA GLY A 86 -2.11 0.83 -8.46
C GLY A 86 -3.41 0.03 -8.32
N ALA A 87 -3.32 -1.31 -8.38
CA ALA A 87 -4.47 -2.19 -8.16
C ALA A 87 -5.04 -2.06 -6.75
N LEU A 88 -4.19 -2.00 -5.72
CA LEU A 88 -4.60 -1.79 -4.34
C LEU A 88 -5.37 -0.48 -4.17
N LEU A 89 -4.82 0.63 -4.71
CA LEU A 89 -5.46 1.95 -4.64
C LEU A 89 -6.85 1.95 -5.30
N SER A 90 -7.00 1.32 -6.46
CA SER A 90 -8.29 1.22 -7.15
C SER A 90 -9.33 0.42 -6.34
N ILE A 91 -8.92 -0.66 -5.68
CA ILE A 91 -9.82 -1.46 -4.83
C ILE A 91 -10.24 -0.66 -3.60
N GLU A 92 -9.30 0.00 -2.93
CA GLU A 92 -9.59 0.82 -1.75
C GLU A 92 -10.49 2.01 -2.08
N GLU A 93 -10.28 2.67 -3.22
CA GLU A 93 -11.17 3.72 -3.71
C GLU A 93 -12.60 3.18 -3.93
N GLY A 94 -12.74 2.01 -4.54
CA GLY A 94 -14.03 1.35 -4.70
C GLY A 94 -14.71 0.99 -3.37
N ASN A 95 -13.94 0.50 -2.39
CA ASN A 95 -14.43 0.20 -1.05
C ASN A 95 -14.94 1.47 -0.35
N HIS A 96 -14.18 2.56 -0.47
CA HIS A 96 -14.54 3.87 0.07
C HIS A 96 -15.82 4.42 -0.57
N GLN A 97 -15.94 4.38 -1.89
CA GLN A 97 -17.15 4.83 -2.59
C GLN A 97 -18.38 4.01 -2.13
N PHE A 98 -18.23 2.69 -1.99
CA PHE A 98 -19.31 1.82 -1.53
C PHE A 98 -19.74 2.15 -0.09
N LEU A 99 -18.79 2.21 0.85
CA LEU A 99 -19.04 2.59 2.23
C LEU A 99 -19.70 3.99 2.34
N SER A 100 -19.25 4.96 1.53
CA SER A 100 -19.82 6.30 1.49
C SER A 100 -21.26 6.30 0.96
N SER A 101 -21.56 5.46 -0.03
CA SER A 101 -22.93 5.29 -0.55
C SER A 101 -23.89 4.71 0.49
N LYS A 102 -23.36 4.01 1.51
CA LYS A 102 -24.11 3.48 2.65
C LYS A 102 -24.24 4.45 3.82
N GLY A 103 -23.74 5.67 3.68
CA GLY A 103 -23.80 6.69 4.74
C GLY A 103 -22.84 6.45 5.90
N LEU A 104 -21.88 5.53 5.75
CA LEU A 104 -20.87 5.29 6.79
C LEU A 104 -19.80 6.38 6.73
N PRO A 105 -19.50 7.08 7.83
CA PRO A 105 -18.46 8.08 7.86
C PRO A 105 -17.09 7.40 7.73
N ILE A 106 -16.39 7.67 6.64
CA ILE A 106 -15.05 7.17 6.39
C ILE A 106 -14.08 8.33 6.45
N ASN A 107 -12.93 8.12 7.08
CA ASN A 107 -11.78 8.99 6.91
C ASN A 107 -11.39 8.97 5.42
N ARG A 108 -11.63 10.08 4.71
CA ARG A 108 -11.25 10.20 3.31
C ARG A 108 -9.71 10.07 3.19
N PRO A 109 -9.20 9.31 2.21
CA PRO A 109 -7.78 9.30 1.91
C PRO A 109 -7.38 10.74 1.61
N ARG A 110 -6.41 11.29 2.34
CA ARG A 110 -5.88 12.60 1.99
C ARG A 110 -5.13 12.43 0.67
N PRO A 111 -5.37 13.30 -0.33
CA PRO A 111 -4.59 13.26 -1.56
C PRO A 111 -3.11 13.34 -1.22
N TYR A 112 -2.34 12.37 -1.71
CA TYR A 112 -0.90 12.28 -1.48
C TYR A 112 -0.23 13.41 -2.27
N GLN A 113 0.25 14.45 -1.57
CA GLN A 113 1.02 15.51 -2.19
C GLN A 113 2.45 15.02 -2.37
N TYR A 114 2.80 14.57 -3.57
CA TYR A 114 4.20 14.56 -3.99
C TYR A 114 4.73 15.98 -3.87
N GLY A 115 5.84 16.15 -3.18
CA GLY A 115 6.39 17.42 -2.72
C GLY A 115 6.05 18.60 -3.63
N ALA A 116 5.08 19.41 -3.20
CA ALA A 116 5.20 20.84 -3.41
C ALA A 116 6.52 21.20 -2.71
N ALA A 117 7.56 21.35 -3.52
CA ALA A 117 8.85 21.82 -3.08
C ALA A 117 8.60 22.94 -2.07
N ARG A 118 9.14 22.78 -0.86
CA ARG A 118 9.36 23.92 0.03
C ARG A 118 10.26 24.86 -0.75
N THR A 119 9.67 25.74 -1.57
CA THR A 119 10.33 26.96 -1.98
C THR A 119 10.62 27.67 -0.67
N PRO A 120 11.90 27.86 -0.31
CA PRO A 120 12.20 28.73 0.80
C PRO A 120 11.64 30.10 0.41
N ARG A 121 10.67 30.57 1.19
CA ARG A 121 10.26 31.97 1.11
C ARG A 121 11.44 32.77 1.67
N SER A 122 12.14 33.43 0.75
CA SER A 122 12.97 34.64 0.90
C SER A 122 13.97 34.67 2.04
#